data_AF-A0A5D4NUG3-F1
#
_entry.id   AF-A0A5D4NUG3-F1
#
_cell.length_a   1.000
_cell.length_b   1.000
_cell.length_c   1.000
_cell.angle_alpha   90.00
_cell.angle_beta   90.00
_cell.angle_gamma   90.00
#
_symmetry.space_group_name_H-M   'P 1'
#
loop_
_entity.id
_entity.type
_entity.pdbx_description
1 polymer ?
#
loop_
_entity_poly.entity_id
_entity_poly.type
_entity_poly.pdbx_seq_one_letter_code
_entity_poly.pdbx_strand_id
1 'polypeptide(L)'
;MENLIEYTVSVCMHLIKDGCKVELWVNYLTDQKKVLKLDNDIDRSQLKKIISALSMLNPNGAFLSTDQFYKLGFSKTDSKSLPLIIGTPPQMQKHQQWLQIKR
;
A
#
# COMPACT_ATOMS: atom_id res chain seq x y z
N MET A 1 -12.28 1.40 -8.51
CA MET A 1 -10.81 1.25 -8.50
C MET A 1 -10.14 2.62 -8.45
N GLU A 2 -10.48 3.53 -9.37
CA GLU A 2 -9.99 4.91 -9.43
C GLU A 2 -10.08 5.65 -8.08
N ASN A 3 -11.26 5.62 -7.43
CA ASN A 3 -11.44 6.23 -6.11
C ASN A 3 -10.46 5.72 -5.03
N LEU A 4 -10.05 4.45 -5.07
CA LEU A 4 -9.11 3.89 -4.09
C LEU A 4 -7.68 4.33 -4.40
N ILE A 5 -7.35 4.46 -5.69
CA ILE A 5 -6.07 4.99 -6.16
C ILE A 5 -5.93 6.45 -5.75
N GLU A 6 -6.91 7.29 -6.06
CA GLU A 6 -6.92 8.71 -5.67
C GLU A 6 -6.79 8.88 -4.15
N TYR A 7 -7.53 8.07 -3.39
CA TYR A 7 -7.46 8.10 -1.94
C TYR A 7 -6.08 7.67 -1.42
N THR A 8 -5.51 6.60 -1.97
CA THR A 8 -4.16 6.12 -1.62
C THR A 8 -3.11 7.18 -1.92
N VAL A 9 -3.17 7.82 -3.10
CA VAL A 9 -2.28 8.91 -3.49
C VAL A 9 -2.41 10.08 -2.52
N SER A 10 -3.63 10.47 -2.15
CA SER A 10 -3.89 11.54 -1.21
C SER A 10 -3.30 11.25 0.18
N VAL A 11 -3.49 10.04 0.70
CA VAL A 11 -2.93 9.61 1.99
C VAL A 11 -1.41 9.62 1.96
N CYS A 12 -0.79 9.02 0.93
CA CYS A 12 0.66 9.08 0.76
C CYS A 12 1.16 10.53 0.72
N MET A 13 0.46 11.41 0.00
CA MET A 13 0.81 12.83 -0.08
C MET A 13 0.81 13.54 1.26
N HIS A 14 -0.20 13.31 2.10
CA HIS A 14 -0.26 13.92 3.42
C HIS A 14 0.88 13.41 4.31
N LEU A 15 1.10 12.09 4.37
CA LEU A 15 2.18 11.49 5.15
C LEU A 15 3.56 12.01 4.73
N ILE A 16 3.83 12.12 3.42
CA ILE A 16 5.10 12.66 2.91
C ILE A 16 5.27 14.13 3.30
N LYS A 17 4.21 14.95 3.17
CA LYS A 17 4.24 16.37 3.54
C LYS A 17 4.53 16.56 5.03
N ASP A 18 4.06 15.65 5.87
CA ASP A 18 4.31 15.65 7.31
C ASP A 18 5.67 15.04 7.69
N GLY A 19 6.52 14.72 6.69
CA GLY A 19 7.87 14.22 6.89
C GLY A 19 7.96 12.72 7.22
N CYS A 20 6.89 11.96 7.01
CA CYS A 20 6.91 10.51 7.21
C CYS A 20 7.63 9.81 6.05
N LYS A 21 8.45 8.81 6.39
CA LYS A 21 8.93 7.82 5.41
C LYS A 21 7.81 6.83 5.12
N VAL A 22 7.50 6.64 3.84
CA VAL A 22 6.37 5.80 3.41
C VAL A 22 6.89 4.66 2.54
N GLU A 23 6.38 3.46 2.80
CA GLU A 23 6.59 2.30 1.94
C GLU A 23 5.22 1.76 1.51
N LEU A 24 4.92 1.82 0.22
CA LEU A 24 3.61 1.45 -0.30
C LEU A 24 3.66 0.05 -0.92
N TRP A 25 2.88 -0.86 -0.35
CA TRP A 25 2.67 -2.20 -0.88
C TRP A 25 1.28 -2.27 -1.48
N VAL A 26 1.19 -2.71 -2.73
CA VAL A 26 -0.08 -2.83 -3.45
C VAL A 26 -0.32 -4.30 -3.72
N ASN A 27 -1.50 -4.81 -3.37
CA ASN A 27 -1.89 -6.16 -3.77
C ASN A 27 -2.07 -6.17 -5.29
N TYR A 28 -0.98 -6.43 -6.00
CA TYR A 28 -0.88 -6.57 -7.44
C TYR A 28 0.43 -7.29 -7.72
N LEU A 29 0.38 -8.38 -8.47
CA LEU A 29 1.56 -9.13 -8.85
C LEU A 29 2.13 -8.55 -10.13
N THR A 30 3.40 -8.16 -10.04
CA THR A 30 4.24 -7.82 -11.21
C THR A 30 4.47 -9.06 -12.07
N ASP A 31 4.97 -8.86 -13.31
CA ASP A 31 5.34 -9.96 -14.21
C ASP A 31 6.35 -10.93 -13.58
N GLN A 32 7.13 -10.45 -12.61
CA GLN A 32 8.09 -11.22 -11.82
C GLN A 32 7.44 -12.03 -10.68
N LYS A 33 6.10 -12.08 -10.61
CA LYS A 33 5.30 -12.72 -9.54
C LYS A 33 5.59 -12.19 -8.14
N LYS A 34 6.07 -10.95 -8.05
CA LYS A 34 6.26 -10.22 -6.79
C LYS A 34 5.17 -9.20 -6.59
N VAL A 35 4.77 -9.01 -5.34
CA VAL A 35 3.87 -7.93 -4.94
C VAL A 35 4.51 -6.59 -5.27
N LEU A 36 3.74 -5.69 -5.89
CA LEU A 36 4.19 -4.35 -6.22
C LEU A 36 4.53 -3.58 -4.94
N LYS A 37 5.80 -3.16 -4.86
CA LYS A 37 6.36 -2.37 -3.77
C LYS A 37 6.87 -1.06 -4.33
N LEU A 38 6.50 0.04 -3.69
CA LEU A 38 6.92 1.39 -4.02
C LEU A 38 7.56 2.01 -2.79
N ASP A 39 8.89 2.09 -2.80
CA ASP A 39 9.67 2.69 -1.73
C ASP A 39 9.66 4.21 -1.90
N ASN A 40 9.42 4.93 -0.81
CA ASN A 40 9.43 6.38 -0.84
C ASN A 40 10.48 6.96 0.09
N ASP A 41 11.28 7.86 -0.47
CA ASP A 41 12.11 8.82 0.25
C ASP A 41 11.47 10.20 0.13
N ILE A 42 11.95 11.20 0.88
CA ILE A 42 11.29 12.50 1.13
C ILE A 42 11.16 13.39 -0.14
N ASP A 43 11.48 12.91 -1.34
CA ASP A 43 11.49 13.69 -2.58
C ASP A 43 10.14 13.70 -3.34
N ARG A 44 9.68 14.90 -3.73
CA ARG A 44 8.48 15.17 -4.55
C ARG A 44 8.48 14.43 -5.89
N SER A 45 9.65 14.08 -6.44
CA SER A 45 9.75 13.31 -7.69
C SER A 45 9.12 11.92 -7.60
N GLN A 46 8.99 11.37 -6.38
CA GLN A 46 8.48 10.03 -6.13
C GLN A 46 6.95 9.95 -6.15
N LEU A 47 6.25 11.05 -5.86
CA LEU A 47 4.79 11.11 -6.01
C LEU A 47 4.37 10.77 -7.44
N LYS A 48 5.09 11.32 -8.43
CA LYS A 48 4.84 11.03 -9.84
C LYS A 48 5.00 9.54 -10.13
N LYS A 49 5.96 8.86 -9.48
CA LYS A 49 6.15 7.40 -9.61
C LYS A 49 5.02 6.62 -8.97
N ILE A 50 4.54 7.03 -7.80
CA ILE A 50 3.38 6.40 -7.16
C ILE A 50 2.15 6.52 -8.05
N ILE A 51 1.84 7.73 -8.53
CA ILE A 51 0.70 7.96 -9.43
C ILE A 51 0.84 7.14 -10.70
N SER A 52 2.02 7.18 -11.35
CA SER A 52 2.28 6.42 -12.56
C SER A 52 2.11 4.92 -12.34
N ALA A 53 2.69 4.36 -11.27
CA ALA A 53 2.61 2.93 -10.97
C ALA A 53 1.17 2.49 -10.67
N LEU A 54 0.42 3.28 -9.89
CA LEU A 54 -0.98 2.99 -9.60
C LEU A 54 -1.89 3.12 -10.82
N SER A 55 -1.59 4.06 -11.74
CA SER A 55 -2.34 4.22 -12.99
C SER A 55 -2.18 3.07 -13.97
N MET A 56 -1.11 2.27 -13.83
CA MET A 56 -0.84 1.10 -14.68
C MET A 56 -1.47 -0.19 -14.15
N LEU A 57 -2.18 -0.13 -13.02
CA LEU A 57 -2.83 -1.31 -12.43
C LEU A 57 -3.97 -1.79 -13.34
N ASN A 58 -3.89 -3.04 -13.77
CA ASN A 58 -4.95 -3.70 -14.52
C ASN A 58 -5.95 -4.38 -13.56
N PRO A 59 -7.25 -4.07 -13.62
CA PRO A 59 -8.26 -4.77 -12.81
C PRO A 59 -8.27 -6.29 -12.98
N ASN A 60 -7.85 -6.77 -14.16
CA ASN A 60 -7.75 -8.19 -14.50
C ASN A 60 -6.33 -8.74 -14.31
N GLY A 61 -5.47 -8.01 -13.59
CA GLY A 61 -4.13 -8.46 -13.23
C GLY A 61 -4.14 -9.65 -12.27
N ALA A 62 -2.95 -10.09 -11.87
CA ALA A 62 -2.81 -11.15 -10.88
C ALA A 62 -2.72 -10.55 -9.47
N PHE A 63 -3.44 -11.16 -8.52
CA PHE A 63 -3.56 -10.68 -7.15
C PHE A 63 -3.33 -11.84 -6.18
N LEU A 64 -2.76 -11.56 -5.01
CA LEU A 64 -2.77 -12.52 -3.90
C LEU A 64 -4.15 -12.53 -3.24
N SER A 65 -4.49 -13.61 -2.55
CA SER A 65 -5.64 -13.58 -1.65
C SER A 65 -5.42 -12.53 -0.56
N THR A 66 -6.52 -11.95 -0.06
CA THR A 66 -6.46 -10.93 1.00
C THR A 66 -5.64 -11.41 2.20
N ASP A 67 -5.83 -12.66 2.64
CA ASP A 67 -5.06 -13.25 3.73
C ASP A 67 -3.56 -13.38 3.43
N GLN A 68 -3.20 -13.80 2.21
CA GLN A 68 -1.80 -13.95 1.81
C GLN A 68 -1.10 -12.61 1.72
N PHE A 69 -1.73 -11.63 1.09
CA PHE A 69 -1.20 -10.28 1.00
C PHE A 69 -1.02 -9.65 2.38
N TYR A 70 -2.03 -9.80 3.24
CA TYR A 70 -2.00 -9.27 4.60
C TYR A 70 -0.87 -9.90 5.42
N LYS A 71 -0.74 -11.23 5.42
CA LYS A 71 0.38 -11.93 6.10
C LYS A 71 1.74 -11.48 5.58
N LEU A 72 1.88 -11.32 4.26
CA LEU A 72 3.11 -10.85 3.66
C LEU A 72 3.46 -9.42 4.13
N GLY A 73 2.52 -8.48 4.05
CA GLY A 73 2.74 -7.08 4.45
C GLY A 73 3.16 -6.94 5.91
N PHE A 74 2.48 -7.63 6.83
CA PHE A 74 2.84 -7.61 8.25
C PHE A 74 4.19 -8.26 8.53
N SER A 75 4.54 -9.35 7.84
CA SER A 75 5.86 -9.98 7.99
C SER A 75 7.03 -9.09 7.54
N LYS A 76 6.75 -8.08 6.72
CA LYS A 76 7.73 -7.14 6.17
C LYS A 76 7.72 -5.78 6.87
N THR A 77 6.78 -5.54 7.78
CA THR A 77 6.69 -4.27 8.50
C THR A 77 7.79 -4.17 9.56
N ASP A 78 8.53 -3.07 9.56
CA ASP A 78 9.53 -2.77 10.59
C ASP A 78 8.84 -2.56 11.96
N SER A 79 9.44 -3.06 13.03
CA SER A 79 8.96 -2.92 14.42
C SER A 79 8.70 -1.47 14.88
N LYS A 80 9.32 -0.48 14.24
CA LYS A 80 9.18 0.96 14.52
C LYS A 80 8.25 1.66 13.51
N SER A 81 7.62 0.91 12.62
CA SER A 81 6.67 1.43 11.62
C SER A 81 5.24 1.07 11.98
N LEU A 82 4.29 1.93 11.63
CA LEU A 82 2.87 1.69 11.81
C LEU A 82 2.25 1.25 10.48
N PRO A 83 1.72 0.03 10.34
CA PRO A 83 1.00 -0.38 9.14
C PRO A 83 -0.28 0.45 8.96
N LEU A 84 -0.46 0.99 7.75
CA LEU A 84 -1.68 1.65 7.31
C LEU A 84 -2.32 0.83 6.19
N ILE A 85 -3.54 0.35 6.41
CA ILE A 85 -4.26 -0.48 5.44
C ILE A 85 -5.39 0.32 4.83
N ILE A 86 -5.33 0.44 3.50
CA ILE A 86 -6.36 1.06 2.67
C ILE A 86 -7.09 -0.06 1.93
N GLY A 87 -8.39 -0.21 2.23
CA GLY A 87 -9.25 -1.25 1.67
C GLY A 87 -9.78 -2.23 2.72
N THR A 88 -10.15 -3.42 2.26
CA THR A 88 -10.80 -4.44 3.10
C THR A 88 -9.79 -5.49 3.57
N PRO A 89 -9.46 -5.52 4.86
CA PRO A 89 -8.61 -6.54 5.45
C PRO A 89 -9.36 -7.85 5.69
N PRO A 90 -8.65 -8.96 5.95
CA PRO A 90 -9.29 -10.20 6.32
C PRO A 90 -10.04 -10.05 7.66
N GLN A 91 -11.11 -10.80 7.83
CA GLN A 91 -11.81 -10.86 9.11
C GLN A 91 -10.88 -11.53 10.14
N MET A 92 -10.74 -10.88 11.29
CA MET A 92 -9.92 -11.28 12.44
C MET A 92 -8.43 -10.93 12.34
N GLN A 93 -8.04 -9.92 13.13
CA GLN A 93 -6.79 -9.93 13.90
C GLN A 93 -6.90 -8.88 15.02
N LYS A 94 -7.34 -9.32 16.21
CA LYS A 94 -7.51 -8.46 17.40
C LYS A 94 -6.18 -8.01 18.05
N HIS A 95 -5.03 -8.43 17.51
CA HIS A 95 -3.74 -8.33 18.20
C HIS A 95 -2.65 -7.57 17.44
N GLN A 96 -2.97 -6.93 16.32
CA GLN A 96 -2.00 -6.13 15.59
C GLN A 96 -2.31 -4.64 15.76
N GLN A 97 -1.28 -3.84 16.06
CA GLN A 97 -1.37 -2.38 16.05
C GLN A 97 -1.27 -1.90 14.61
N TRP A 98 -2.35 -1.31 14.11
CA TRP A 98 -2.49 -0.86 12.73
C TRP A 98 -3.60 0.16 12.64
N LEU A 99 -3.53 0.97 11.59
CA LEU A 99 -4.62 1.86 11.22
C LEU A 99 -5.29 1.29 9.98
N GLN A 100 -6.62 1.17 10.04
CA GLN A 100 -7.42 0.80 8.89
C GLN A 100 -8.22 1.99 8.43
N ILE A 101 -8.11 2.31 7.14
CA ILE A 101 -9.03 3.23 6.50
C ILE A 101 -10.05 2.41 5.70
N LYS A 102 -11.28 2.35 6.25
CA LYS A 102 -12.45 1.80 5.58
C LYS A 102 -13.08 2.87 4.69
N ARG A 103 -13.57 2.45 3.53
CA ARG A 103 -14.47 3.25 2.72
C ARG A 103 -15.91 3.01 3.16
#